data_AF-A0A3N0FMA3-F1
#
_entry.id   AF-A0A3N0FMA3-F1
#
_cell.length_a   1.000
_cell.length_b   1.000
_cell.length_c   1.000
_cell.angle_alpha   90.00
_cell.angle_beta   90.00
_cell.angle_gamma   90.00
#
_symmetry.space_group_name_H-M   'P 1'
#
loop_
_entity.id
_entity.type
_entity.pdbx_description
1 polymer ?
#
loop_
_entity_poly.entity_id
_entity_poly.type
_entity_poly.pdbx_seq_one_letter_code
_entity_poly.pdbx_strand_id
1 'polypeptide(L)'
;MDSREKELSALSAQIADSLKGLPFDDGQERQITITVGGNNPGSIHVGSVVNINPAPQRPLALHEMDDHTLRVMRKNLTVKRNDAKRRCHLNGPSMMSLALILSAFFSALLNGYLLINKEPPIFILGEKVFFVFIGWAFLLSFFVKKMDKIRKIESIIINENQSVIDAIDVILRRRNS
;
A
#
# COMPACT_ATOMS: atom_id res chain seq x y z
N MET A 1 -57.42 1.12 19.13
CA MET A 1 -56.38 0.67 18.17
C MET A 1 -56.07 1.82 17.26
N ASP A 2 -54.88 2.35 17.42
CA ASP A 2 -54.40 3.53 16.72
C ASP A 2 -54.16 3.19 15.23
N SER A 3 -54.38 4.15 14.30
CA SER A 3 -54.19 3.91 12.86
C SER A 3 -52.78 3.37 12.55
N ARG A 4 -51.81 3.85 13.33
CA ARG A 4 -50.40 3.47 13.26
C ARG A 4 -50.14 2.02 13.67
N GLU A 5 -50.88 1.48 14.64
CA GLU A 5 -50.74 0.08 15.05
C GLU A 5 -51.24 -0.88 13.97
N LYS A 6 -52.31 -0.51 13.26
CA LYS A 6 -52.83 -1.29 12.13
C LYS A 6 -51.88 -1.30 10.94
N GLU A 7 -51.27 -0.15 10.62
CA GLU A 7 -50.27 -0.06 9.56
C GLU A 7 -49.01 -0.87 9.88
N LEU A 8 -48.54 -0.81 11.13
CA LEU A 8 -47.42 -1.63 11.60
C LEU A 8 -47.75 -3.12 11.57
N SER A 9 -48.96 -3.51 11.97
CA SER A 9 -49.35 -4.92 11.92
C SER A 9 -49.45 -5.42 10.47
N ALA A 10 -50.00 -4.61 9.56
CA ALA A 10 -50.09 -4.94 8.14
C ALA A 10 -48.70 -5.06 7.50
N LEU A 11 -47.77 -4.17 7.82
CA LEU A 11 -46.39 -4.23 7.35
C LEU A 11 -45.67 -5.48 7.88
N SER A 12 -45.85 -5.80 9.17
CA SER A 12 -45.26 -6.99 9.77
C SER A 12 -45.77 -8.28 9.13
N ALA A 13 -47.06 -8.34 8.76
CA ALA A 13 -47.65 -9.47 8.07
C ALA A 13 -47.08 -9.64 6.65
N GLN A 14 -46.95 -8.54 5.89
CA GLN A 14 -46.34 -8.58 4.55
C GLN A 14 -44.88 -9.02 4.58
N ILE A 15 -44.10 -8.59 5.59
CA ILE A 15 -42.72 -9.02 5.78
C ILE A 15 -42.68 -10.51 6.13
N ALA A 16 -43.52 -10.97 7.06
CA ALA A 16 -43.57 -12.36 7.47
C ALA A 16 -43.95 -13.29 6.31
N ASP A 17 -44.91 -12.90 5.47
CA ASP A 17 -45.31 -13.69 4.32
C ASP A 17 -44.25 -13.68 3.20
N SER A 18 -43.54 -12.58 3.01
CA SER A 18 -42.39 -12.54 2.10
C SER A 18 -41.22 -13.41 2.58
N LEU A 19 -40.99 -13.48 3.89
CA LEU A 19 -39.96 -14.33 4.49
C LEU A 19 -40.31 -15.83 4.40
N LYS A 20 -41.59 -16.21 4.54
CA LYS A 20 -42.03 -17.60 4.41
C LYS A 20 -41.78 -18.18 3.01
N GLY A 21 -41.75 -17.34 1.97
CA GLY A 21 -41.48 -17.75 0.59
C GLY A 21 -39.99 -18.02 0.30
N LEU A 22 -39.09 -17.74 1.24
CA LEU A 22 -37.66 -17.95 1.07
C LEU A 22 -37.27 -19.36 1.57
N PRO A 23 -36.41 -20.10 0.83
CA PRO A 23 -35.90 -21.38 1.32
C PRO A 23 -35.03 -21.14 2.55
N PHE A 24 -35.42 -21.72 3.69
CA PHE A 24 -34.75 -21.58 4.99
C PHE A 24 -33.56 -22.56 5.18
N ASP A 25 -33.44 -23.58 4.33
CA ASP A 25 -32.52 -24.72 4.54
C ASP A 25 -31.11 -24.57 3.95
N ASP A 26 -30.78 -23.45 3.29
CA ASP A 26 -29.49 -23.32 2.58
C ASP A 26 -28.33 -22.85 3.47
N GLY A 27 -28.57 -22.53 4.74
CA GLY A 27 -27.54 -22.10 5.70
C GLY A 27 -26.80 -20.81 5.36
N GLN A 28 -27.25 -20.05 4.36
CA GLN A 28 -26.59 -18.81 3.93
C GLN A 28 -27.17 -17.57 4.62
N GLU A 29 -26.28 -16.70 5.11
CA GLU A 29 -26.65 -15.39 5.65
C GLU A 29 -27.22 -14.48 4.53
N ARG A 30 -28.35 -13.84 4.79
CA ARG A 30 -29.04 -12.98 3.82
C ARG A 30 -29.22 -11.58 4.38
N GLN A 31 -28.86 -10.57 3.59
CA GLN A 31 -29.04 -9.17 3.96
C GLN A 31 -30.31 -8.63 3.30
N ILE A 32 -31.23 -8.10 4.12
CA ILE A 32 -32.44 -7.41 3.65
C ILE A 32 -32.15 -5.91 3.67
N THR A 33 -32.23 -5.26 2.50
CA THR A 33 -32.08 -3.81 2.41
C THR A 33 -33.46 -3.18 2.27
N ILE A 34 -33.87 -2.39 3.27
CA ILE A 34 -35.11 -1.60 3.21
C ILE A 34 -34.73 -0.20 2.73
N THR A 35 -35.10 0.12 1.49
CA THR A 35 -34.86 1.45 0.91
C THR A 35 -36.00 2.38 1.26
N VAL A 36 -35.76 3.39 2.08
CA VAL A 36 -36.70 4.50 2.30
C VAL A 36 -36.36 5.62 1.31
N GLY A 37 -37.15 5.75 0.25
CA GLY A 37 -36.93 6.75 -0.80
C GLY A 37 -38.05 7.79 -0.85
N GLY A 38 -37.68 9.07 -0.80
CA GLY A 38 -38.56 10.21 -1.09
C GLY A 38 -38.92 11.08 0.12
N ASN A 39 -39.19 12.36 -0.14
CA ASN A 39 -39.39 13.48 0.81
C ASN A 39 -40.66 13.39 1.68
N ASN A 40 -41.17 12.19 1.97
CA ASN A 40 -42.31 11.98 2.86
C ASN A 40 -41.89 11.06 4.02
N PRO A 41 -41.79 11.58 5.26
CA PRO A 41 -41.49 10.77 6.43
C PRO A 41 -42.75 9.98 6.80
N GLY A 42 -42.97 8.80 6.20
CA GLY A 42 -44.09 7.96 6.59
C GLY A 42 -44.49 6.80 5.67
N SER A 43 -44.03 6.71 4.41
CA SER A 43 -44.39 5.56 3.56
C SER A 43 -43.19 4.64 3.28
N ILE A 44 -43.30 3.40 3.76
CA ILE A 44 -42.40 2.30 3.41
C ILE A 44 -43.12 1.51 2.30
N HIS A 45 -42.77 1.77 1.04
CA HIS A 45 -43.25 0.96 -0.07
C HIS A 45 -42.33 -0.24 -0.27
N VAL A 46 -42.78 -1.42 0.19
CA VAL A 46 -42.13 -2.71 -0.16
C VAL A 46 -42.59 -3.09 -1.56
N GLY A 47 -41.90 -2.60 -2.59
CA GLY A 47 -42.11 -3.08 -3.96
C GLY A 47 -41.77 -4.56 -4.08
N SER A 48 -42.46 -5.30 -4.95
CA SER A 48 -42.35 -6.76 -5.13
C SER A 48 -41.03 -7.27 -5.71
N VAL A 49 -39.99 -6.43 -5.73
CA VAL A 49 -38.68 -6.77 -6.31
C VAL A 49 -37.67 -6.83 -5.18
N VAL A 50 -37.57 -8.01 -4.57
CA VAL A 50 -36.49 -8.35 -3.66
C VAL A 50 -35.24 -8.56 -4.52
N ASN A 51 -34.41 -7.52 -4.65
CA ASN A 51 -33.14 -7.65 -5.34
C ASN A 51 -32.12 -8.25 -4.37
N ILE A 52 -32.00 -9.57 -4.38
CA ILE A 52 -31.00 -10.31 -3.58
C ILE A 52 -29.65 -10.11 -4.27
N ASN A 53 -28.93 -9.06 -3.86
CA ASN A 53 -27.54 -8.93 -4.26
C ASN A 53 -26.74 -10.00 -3.50
N PRO A 54 -25.96 -10.85 -4.20
CA PRO A 54 -25.06 -11.76 -3.52
C PRO A 54 -24.11 -10.94 -2.63
N ALA A 55 -23.85 -11.43 -1.42
CA ALA A 55 -22.88 -10.81 -0.54
C ALA A 55 -21.56 -10.65 -1.30
N PRO A 56 -20.89 -9.48 -1.22
CA PRO A 56 -19.62 -9.30 -1.90
C PRO A 56 -18.68 -10.43 -1.45
N GLN A 57 -18.14 -11.17 -2.41
CA GLN A 57 -17.26 -12.29 -2.11
C GLN A 57 -16.11 -11.78 -1.24
N ARG A 58 -16.02 -12.32 -0.02
CA ARG A 58 -14.92 -12.01 0.88
C ARG A 58 -13.61 -12.41 0.18
N PRO A 59 -12.56 -11.57 0.22
CA PRO A 59 -11.26 -11.99 -0.26
C PRO A 59 -10.81 -13.25 0.48
N LEU A 60 -10.54 -14.32 -0.29
CA LEU A 60 -10.06 -15.60 0.22
C LEU A 60 -8.87 -15.39 1.15
N ALA A 61 -8.91 -16.03 2.31
CA ALA A 61 -7.78 -16.01 3.21
C ALA A 61 -6.61 -16.84 2.63
N LEU A 62 -5.37 -16.51 3.01
CA LEU A 62 -4.17 -17.15 2.46
C LEU A 62 -4.18 -18.69 2.59
N HIS A 63 -4.81 -19.23 3.64
CA HIS A 63 -4.92 -20.67 3.88
C HIS A 63 -6.03 -21.37 3.08
N GLU A 64 -6.95 -20.61 2.48
CA GLU A 64 -8.06 -21.09 1.66
C GLU A 64 -7.70 -21.10 0.17
N MET A 65 -6.66 -20.36 -0.23
CA MET A 65 -6.20 -20.29 -1.62
C MET A 65 -5.64 -21.63 -2.11
N ASP A 66 -5.79 -21.92 -3.39
CA ASP A 66 -5.20 -23.10 -4.03
C ASP A 66 -3.67 -22.98 -4.15
N ASP A 67 -3.00 -24.13 -4.26
CA ASP A 67 -1.53 -24.21 -4.32
C ASP A 67 -0.94 -23.46 -5.51
N HIS A 68 -1.63 -23.44 -6.64
CA HIS A 68 -1.17 -22.73 -7.83
C HIS A 68 -1.19 -21.21 -7.57
N THR A 69 -2.30 -20.68 -7.05
CA THR A 69 -2.41 -19.26 -6.65
C THR A 69 -1.36 -18.87 -5.61
N LEU A 70 -1.11 -19.72 -4.61
CA LEU A 70 -0.06 -19.49 -3.61
C LEU A 70 1.34 -19.41 -4.22
N ARG A 71 1.68 -20.32 -5.14
CA ARG A 71 2.98 -20.29 -5.84
C ARG A 71 3.14 -19.05 -6.72
N VAL A 72 2.08 -18.66 -7.44
CA VAL A 72 2.08 -17.42 -8.25
C VAL A 72 2.24 -16.19 -7.36
N MET A 73 1.51 -16.12 -6.25
CA MET A 73 1.61 -15.03 -5.29
C MET A 73 3.02 -14.93 -4.68
N ARG A 74 3.61 -16.07 -4.28
CA ARG A 74 5.00 -16.13 -3.81
C ARG A 74 5.99 -15.58 -4.83
N LYS A 75 5.86 -15.96 -6.10
CA LYS A 75 6.73 -15.47 -7.19
C LYS A 75 6.59 -13.95 -7.34
N ASN A 76 5.36 -13.44 -7.37
CA ASN A 76 5.08 -12.01 -7.48
C ASN A 76 5.63 -11.20 -6.30
N LEU A 77 5.44 -11.69 -5.07
CA LEU A 77 5.99 -11.07 -3.86
C LEU A 77 7.52 -11.09 -3.87
N THR A 78 8.14 -12.16 -4.37
CA THR A 78 9.60 -12.26 -4.50
C THR A 78 10.15 -11.21 -5.47
N VAL A 79 9.49 -11.02 -6.61
CA VAL A 79 9.84 -9.96 -7.57
C VAL A 79 9.70 -8.58 -6.92
N LYS A 80 8.56 -8.29 -6.28
CA LYS A 80 8.33 -7.02 -5.58
C LYS A 80 9.38 -6.75 -4.49
N ARG A 81 9.77 -7.77 -3.73
CA ARG A 81 10.82 -7.68 -2.71
C ARG A 81 12.18 -7.34 -3.34
N ASN A 82 12.53 -8.00 -4.44
CA ASN A 82 13.79 -7.75 -5.13
C ASN A 82 13.83 -6.35 -5.76
N ASP A 83 12.71 -5.89 -6.34
CA ASP A 83 12.58 -4.54 -6.85
C ASP A 83 12.69 -3.49 -5.74
N ALA A 84 12.05 -3.71 -4.59
CA ALA A 84 12.17 -2.85 -3.42
C ALA A 84 13.63 -2.79 -2.90
N LYS A 85 14.34 -3.93 -2.85
CA LYS A 85 15.77 -3.98 -2.53
C LYS A 85 16.61 -3.15 -3.49
N ARG A 86 16.30 -3.22 -4.79
CA ARG A 86 16.98 -2.44 -5.82
C ARG A 86 16.73 -0.94 -5.63
N ARG A 87 15.49 -0.52 -5.40
CA ARG A 87 15.13 0.89 -5.14
C ARG A 87 15.69 1.43 -3.82
N CYS A 88 15.92 0.57 -2.83
CA CYS A 88 16.58 0.93 -1.58
C CYS A 88 18.05 1.39 -1.81
N HIS A 89 18.74 0.83 -2.81
CA HIS A 89 20.13 1.15 -3.12
C HIS A 89 20.27 2.15 -4.29
N LEU A 90 19.48 1.97 -5.35
CA LEU A 90 19.48 2.77 -6.57
C LEU A 90 18.25 3.68 -6.59
N ASN A 91 18.32 4.80 -5.87
CA ASN A 91 17.30 5.84 -5.89
C ASN A 91 17.88 7.18 -6.36
N GLY A 92 17.01 8.09 -6.77
CA GLY A 92 17.42 9.43 -7.23
C GLY A 92 18.34 10.15 -6.23
N PRO A 93 18.02 10.17 -4.91
CA PRO A 93 18.89 10.75 -3.91
C PRO A 93 20.27 10.07 -3.79
N SER A 94 20.36 8.74 -3.93
CA SER A 94 21.65 8.04 -3.88
C SER A 94 22.53 8.42 -5.08
N MET A 95 21.95 8.49 -6.27
CA MET A 95 22.66 8.97 -7.47
C MET A 95 23.14 10.42 -7.34
N MET A 96 22.30 11.31 -6.81
CA MET A 96 22.67 12.70 -6.57
C MET A 96 23.78 12.82 -5.51
N SER A 97 23.70 12.05 -4.42
CA SER A 97 24.74 12.03 -3.40
C SER A 97 26.08 11.53 -3.95
N LEU A 98 26.04 10.49 -4.81
CA LEU A 98 27.23 9.94 -5.45
C LEU A 98 27.84 10.94 -6.45
N ALA A 99 27.02 11.64 -7.22
CA ALA A 99 27.47 12.70 -8.13
C ALA A 99 28.12 13.86 -7.37
N LEU A 100 27.56 14.27 -6.23
CA LEU A 100 28.17 15.28 -5.36
C LEU A 100 29.53 14.80 -4.85
N ILE A 101 29.61 13.59 -4.29
CA ILE A 101 30.88 13.04 -3.77
C ILE A 101 31.94 12.96 -4.86
N LEU A 102 31.58 12.50 -6.06
CA LEU A 102 32.50 12.44 -7.21
C LEU A 102 32.96 13.84 -7.63
N SER A 103 32.06 14.84 -7.63
CA SER A 103 32.45 16.21 -8.01
C SER A 103 33.41 16.82 -7.01
N ALA A 104 33.23 16.56 -5.70
CA ALA A 104 34.17 16.98 -4.67
C ALA A 104 35.53 16.27 -4.81
N PHE A 105 35.52 14.96 -5.07
CA PHE A 105 36.73 14.17 -5.28
C PHE A 105 37.52 14.63 -6.50
N PHE A 106 36.85 14.84 -7.63
CA PHE A 106 37.48 15.36 -8.86
C PHE A 106 38.03 16.77 -8.64
N SER A 107 37.30 17.63 -7.92
CA SER A 107 37.76 18.98 -7.58
C SER A 107 39.02 18.95 -6.71
N ALA A 108 39.09 18.03 -5.74
CA ALA A 108 40.28 17.85 -4.89
C ALA A 108 41.48 17.36 -5.71
N LEU A 109 41.28 16.36 -6.59
CA LEU A 109 42.32 15.87 -7.48
C LEU A 109 42.85 16.96 -8.43
N LEU A 110 41.94 17.74 -9.02
CA LEU A 110 42.30 18.83 -9.92
C LEU A 110 43.11 19.91 -9.21
N ASN A 111 42.73 20.30 -7.99
CA ASN A 111 43.55 21.24 -7.19
C ASN A 111 44.91 20.65 -6.85
N GLY A 112 44.99 19.37 -6.48
CA GLY A 112 46.26 18.70 -6.21
C GLY A 112 47.18 18.68 -7.43
N TYR A 113 46.62 18.39 -8.61
CA TYR A 113 47.34 18.42 -9.88
C TYR A 113 47.89 19.82 -10.21
N LEU A 114 47.07 20.87 -10.06
CA LEU A 114 47.50 22.26 -10.31
C LEU A 114 48.62 22.69 -9.35
N LEU A 115 48.51 22.31 -8.08
CA LEU A 115 49.56 22.58 -7.08
C LEU A 115 50.90 21.92 -7.44
N ILE A 116 50.87 20.67 -7.93
CA ILE A 116 52.09 19.97 -8.38
C ILE A 116 52.74 20.70 -9.57
N ASN A 117 51.92 21.20 -10.50
CA ASN A 117 52.40 21.94 -11.68
C ASN A 117 52.71 23.42 -11.42
N LYS A 118 52.63 23.87 -10.17
CA LYS A 118 52.81 25.29 -9.76
C LYS A 118 51.84 26.26 -10.45
N GLU A 119 50.69 25.76 -10.90
CA GLU A 119 49.60 26.58 -11.40
C GLU A 119 48.70 27.04 -10.25
N PRO A 120 48.04 28.21 -10.36
CA PRO A 120 47.15 28.69 -9.31
C PRO A 120 45.97 27.73 -9.14
N PRO A 121 45.67 27.28 -7.90
CA PRO A 121 44.55 26.39 -7.64
C PRO A 121 43.23 27.08 -7.95
N ILE A 122 42.28 26.34 -8.53
CA ILE A 122 40.94 26.86 -8.88
C ILE A 122 40.16 27.24 -7.62
N PHE A 123 40.35 26.50 -6.53
CA PHE A 123 39.67 26.74 -5.25
C PHE A 123 40.67 27.26 -4.22
N ILE A 124 40.92 28.57 -4.24
CA ILE A 124 41.67 29.25 -3.18
C ILE A 124 40.73 29.37 -1.98
N LEU A 125 41.18 28.94 -0.78
CA LEU A 125 40.44 29.12 0.46
C LEU A 125 40.24 30.61 0.76
N GLY A 126 39.14 31.16 0.26
CA GLY A 126 38.66 32.50 0.55
C GLY A 126 37.22 32.45 1.06
N GLU A 127 36.71 33.59 1.54
CA GLU A 127 35.37 33.69 2.12
C GLU A 127 34.27 33.14 1.19
N LYS A 128 34.36 33.39 -0.11
CA LYS A 128 33.39 32.90 -1.10
C LYS A 128 33.38 31.38 -1.22
N VAL A 129 34.54 30.74 -1.14
CA VAL A 129 34.69 29.28 -1.25
C VAL A 129 34.15 28.59 0.00
N PHE A 130 34.28 29.23 1.17
CA PHE A 130 33.69 28.73 2.41
C PHE A 130 32.15 28.60 2.32
N PHE A 131 31.46 29.60 1.76
CA PHE A 131 30.00 29.51 1.56
C PHE A 131 29.60 28.40 0.56
N VAL A 132 30.43 28.12 -0.45
CA VAL A 132 30.22 27.01 -1.39
C VAL A 132 30.30 25.67 -0.65
N PHE A 133 31.28 25.47 0.24
CA PHE A 133 31.39 24.26 1.05
C PHE A 133 30.21 24.08 2.00
N ILE A 134 29.76 25.17 2.64
CA ILE A 134 28.57 25.12 3.50
C ILE A 134 27.34 24.70 2.69
N GLY A 135 27.08 25.36 1.56
CA GLY A 135 25.94 25.01 0.68
C GLY A 135 26.00 23.56 0.21
N TRP A 136 27.20 23.09 -0.14
CA TRP A 136 27.43 21.71 -0.55
C TRP A 136 27.16 20.71 0.60
N ALA A 137 27.63 20.99 1.82
CA ALA A 137 27.38 20.17 2.99
C ALA A 137 25.89 20.10 3.35
N PHE A 138 25.16 21.21 3.21
CA PHE A 138 23.70 21.26 3.39
C PHE A 138 22.98 20.40 2.35
N LEU A 139 23.36 20.51 1.07
CA LEU A 139 22.79 19.68 0.00
C LEU A 139 23.03 18.19 0.26
N LEU A 140 24.26 17.81 0.61
CA LEU A 140 24.59 16.42 0.89
C LEU A 140 23.79 15.90 2.08
N SER A 141 23.70 16.67 3.17
CA SER A 141 22.89 16.33 4.33
C SER A 141 21.40 16.16 3.99
N PHE A 142 20.87 17.00 3.12
CA PHE A 142 19.48 16.89 2.63
C PHE A 142 19.25 15.59 1.85
N PHE A 143 20.14 15.26 0.91
CA PHE A 143 20.02 14.03 0.12
C PHE A 143 20.19 12.77 0.97
N VAL A 144 21.13 12.78 1.93
CA VAL A 144 21.30 11.66 2.87
C VAL A 144 20.03 11.44 3.70
N LYS A 145 19.45 12.51 4.27
CA LYS A 145 18.17 12.40 5.02
C LYS A 145 17.02 11.87 4.15
N LYS A 146 16.93 12.31 2.89
CA LYS A 146 15.92 11.81 1.94
C LYS A 146 16.14 10.34 1.61
N MET A 147 17.39 9.94 1.40
CA MET A 147 17.77 8.55 1.15
C MET A 147 17.38 7.67 2.35
N ASP A 148 17.68 8.08 3.58
CA ASP A 148 17.30 7.33 4.79
C ASP A 148 15.79 7.16 4.91
N LYS A 149 15.00 8.19 4.59
CA LYS A 149 13.54 8.10 4.57
C LYS A 149 13.06 7.05 3.56
N ILE A 150 13.60 7.06 2.34
CA ILE A 150 13.25 6.09 1.29
C ILE A 150 13.64 4.68 1.73
N ARG A 151 14.85 4.50 2.28
CA ARG A 151 15.35 3.21 2.76
C ARG A 151 14.46 2.63 3.85
N LYS A 152 13.98 3.45 4.78
CA LYS A 152 13.04 3.01 5.84
C LYS A 152 11.70 2.53 5.26
N ILE A 153 11.15 3.24 4.27
CA ILE A 153 9.89 2.84 3.64
C ILE A 153 10.08 1.53 2.86
N GLU A 154 11.13 1.44 2.03
CA GLU A 154 11.41 0.22 1.27
C GLU A 154 11.76 -0.97 2.18
N SER A 155 12.43 -0.75 3.32
CA SER A 155 12.71 -1.82 4.28
C SER A 155 11.45 -2.40 4.91
N ILE A 156 10.44 -1.57 5.18
CA ILE A 156 9.13 -2.03 5.66
C ILE A 156 8.48 -2.90 4.58
N ILE A 157 8.45 -2.44 3.33
CA ILE A 157 7.88 -3.19 2.20
C ILE A 157 8.61 -4.54 2.00
N ILE A 158 9.94 -4.56 2.13
CA ILE A 158 10.74 -5.79 2.04
C ILE A 158 10.35 -6.77 3.15
N ASN A 159 10.23 -6.29 4.39
CA ASN A 159 9.89 -7.12 5.54
C ASN A 159 8.45 -7.66 5.46
N GLU A 160 7.49 -6.82 5.07
CA GLU A 160 6.10 -7.23 4.86
C GLU A 160 6.01 -8.31 3.77
N ASN A 161 6.61 -8.09 2.61
CA ASN A 161 6.62 -9.09 1.54
C ASN A 161 7.31 -10.38 1.98
N GLN A 162 8.40 -10.30 2.75
CA GLN A 162 9.08 -11.48 3.29
C GLN A 162 8.18 -12.27 4.25
N SER A 163 7.48 -11.58 5.17
CA SER A 163 6.59 -12.24 6.13
C SER A 163 5.45 -13.01 5.44
N VAL A 164 4.90 -12.46 4.35
CA VAL A 164 3.86 -13.12 3.57
C VAL A 164 4.44 -14.30 2.79
N ILE A 165 5.63 -14.17 2.21
CA ILE A 165 6.33 -15.29 1.56
C ILE A 165 6.55 -16.44 2.55
N ASP A 166 7.00 -16.14 3.76
CA ASP A 166 7.25 -17.14 4.79
C ASP A 166 5.95 -17.84 5.20
N ALA A 167 4.84 -17.10 5.34
CA ALA A 167 3.52 -17.67 5.61
C ALA A 167 3.04 -18.61 4.47
N ILE A 168 3.23 -18.21 3.21
CA ILE A 168 2.91 -19.06 2.05
C ILE A 168 3.76 -20.34 2.07
N ASP A 169 5.05 -20.21 2.37
CA ASP A 169 5.96 -21.36 2.43
C ASP A 169 5.58 -22.36 3.52
N VAL A 170 5.12 -21.88 4.67
CA VAL A 170 4.58 -22.74 5.74
C VAL A 170 3.31 -23.47 5.27
N ILE A 171 2.38 -22.79 4.61
CA ILE A 171 1.13 -23.40 4.11
C ILE A 171 1.44 -24.48 3.07
N LEU A 172 2.27 -24.16 2.06
CA LEU A 172 2.67 -25.10 1.03
C LEU A 172 3.41 -26.32 1.60
N ARG A 173 4.27 -26.10 2.61
CA ARG A 173 4.97 -27.21 3.28
C ARG A 173 4.03 -28.12 4.05
N ARG A 174 3.00 -27.57 4.71
CA ARG A 174 1.98 -28.35 5.42
C ARG A 174 1.10 -29.17 4.49
N ARG A 175 0.82 -28.68 3.28
CA ARG A 175 -0.03 -29.37 2.29
C ARG A 175 0.70 -30.49 1.53
N ASN A 176 2.02 -30.38 1.38
CA ASN A 176 2.86 -31.41 0.76
C ASN A 176 3.33 -32.49 1.75
N SER A 177 2.99 -32.37 3.04
CA SER A 177 3.25 -33.37 4.08
C SER A 177 2.02 -34.20 4.37
#